data_AF-A0A3N5QKS5-F1
#
_entry.id   AF-A0A3N5QKS5-F1
#
_cell.length_a   1.000
_cell.length_b   1.000
_cell.length_c   1.000
_cell.angle_alpha   90.00
_cell.angle_beta   90.00
_cell.angle_gamma   90.00
#
_symmetry.space_group_name_H-M   'P 1'
#
loop_
_entity.id
_entity.type
_entity.pdbx_description
1 polymer ?
#
loop_
_entity_poly.entity_id
_entity_poly.type
_entity_poly.pdbx_seq_one_letter_code
_entity_poly.pdbx_strand_id
1 'polypeptide(L)' 'MLNEKEKIELITQISLDLNESKDVDLLLERILTNVRKFFNADAGSIYLKNGQDLRFSHTQN' A
#
# COMPACT_ATOMS: atom_id res chain seq x y z
N MET A 1 15.97 -21.41 17.22
CA MET A 1 15.21 -20.33 17.89
C MET A 1 16.07 -19.09 17.88
N LEU A 2 15.52 -17.92 17.56
CA LEU A 2 16.30 -16.67 17.52
C LEU A 2 16.83 -16.30 18.91
N ASN A 3 18.06 -15.81 18.98
CA ASN A 3 18.65 -15.25 20.18
C ASN A 3 18.11 -13.82 20.45
N GLU A 4 18.42 -13.26 21.62
CA GLU A 4 17.86 -11.95 22.03
C GLU A 4 18.28 -10.81 21.10
N LYS A 5 19.52 -10.84 20.59
CA LYS A 5 20.03 -9.84 19.66
C LYS A 5 19.30 -9.90 18.31
N GLU A 6 19.14 -11.10 17.77
CA GLU A 6 18.41 -11.35 16.53
C GLU A 6 16.93 -10.92 16.62
N LYS A 7 16.30 -11.09 17.78
CA LYS A 7 14.93 -10.61 18.01
C LYS A 7 14.84 -9.08 18.00
N ILE A 8 15.81 -8.38 18.58
CA ILE A 8 15.85 -6.91 18.61
C ILE A 8 16.11 -6.34 17.21
N GLU A 9 17.03 -6.94 16.45
CA GLU A 9 17.30 -6.56 15.07
C GLU A 9 16.07 -6.76 14.18
N LEU A 10 15.35 -7.87 14.34
CA LEU A 10 14.11 -8.14 13.62
C LEU A 10 13.01 -7.11 13.95
N ILE A 11 12.81 -6.78 15.23
CA ILE A 11 11.83 -5.76 15.65
C ILE A 11 12.20 -4.37 15.10
N THR A 12 13.51 -4.06 15.03
CA THR A 12 13.99 -2.80 14.47
C THR A 12 13.76 -2.74 12.96
N GLN A 13 14.04 -3.80 12.23
CA GLN A 13 13.77 -3.87 10.78
C GLN A 13 12.27 -3.77 10.49
N ILE A 14 11.43 -4.51 11.23
CA ILE A 14 9.97 -4.41 11.11
C ILE A 14 9.51 -2.98 11.38
N SER A 15 10.08 -2.31 12.39
CA SER A 15 9.73 -0.92 12.71
C SER A 15 10.17 0.04 11.60
N LEU A 16 11.32 -0.19 10.96
CA LEU A 16 11.80 0.60 9.83
C LEU A 16 10.94 0.35 8.58
N ASP A 17 10.60 -0.90 8.25
CA ASP A 17 9.72 -1.26 7.13
C ASP A 17 8.30 -0.68 7.30
N LEU A 18 7.81 -0.64 8.55
CA LEU A 18 6.53 -0.01 8.90
C LEU A 18 6.60 1.52 8.87
N ASN A 19 7.77 2.11 9.11
CA ASN A 19 7.98 3.56 9.06
C ASN A 19 8.26 4.04 7.62
N GLU A 20 8.85 3.17 6.79
CA GLU A 20 9.09 3.40 5.36
C GLU A 20 7.80 3.23 4.53
N SER A 21 6.82 2.47 5.00
CA SER A 21 5.53 2.27 4.31
C SER A 21 4.31 2.84 5.05
N LYS A 22 4.16 4.16 4.97
CA LYS A 22 2.83 4.76 4.75
C LYS A 22 2.75 5.36 3.35
N ASP A 23 3.27 4.63 2.37
CA ASP A 23 3.01 4.99 0.99
C ASP A 23 1.58 4.58 0.64
N VAL A 24 0.67 5.51 0.92
CA VAL A 24 -0.74 5.42 0.52
C VAL A 24 -0.82 5.07 -0.97
N ASP A 25 0.15 5.48 -1.78
CA ASP A 25 0.17 5.18 -3.21
C ASP A 25 0.40 3.68 -3.46
N LEU A 26 1.35 3.04 -2.77
CA LEU A 26 1.57 1.58 -2.88
C LEU A 26 0.35 0.78 -2.43
N LEU A 27 -0.34 1.24 -1.38
CA LEU A 27 -1.55 0.57 -0.89
C LEU A 27 -2.67 0.66 -1.93
N LEU A 28 -2.89 1.84 -2.50
CA LEU A 28 -3.92 2.07 -3.51
C LEU A 28 -3.66 1.28 -4.79
N GLU A 29 -2.39 1.16 -5.20
CA GLU A 29 -1.99 0.33 -6.35
C GLU A 29 -2.35 -1.15 -6.14
N ARG A 30 -2.05 -1.70 -4.96
CA ARG A 30 -2.40 -3.09 -4.62
C ARG A 30 -3.91 -3.31 -4.58
N ILE A 31 -4.67 -2.36 -4.03
CA ILE A 31 -6.14 -2.43 -3.99
C ILE A 31 -6.70 -2.43 -5.42
N LEU A 32 -6.29 -1.49 -6.27
CA LEU A 32 -6.78 -1.37 -7.63
C LEU A 32 -6.48 -2.63 -8.46
N THR A 33 -5.29 -3.19 -8.28
CA THR A 33 -4.86 -4.43 -8.94
C THR A 33 -5.76 -5.63 -8.56
N ASN A 34 -6.04 -5.81 -7.27
CA ASN A 34 -6.85 -6.93 -6.80
C ASN A 34 -8.32 -6.80 -7.21
N VAL A 35 -8.86 -5.58 -7.17
CA VAL A 35 -10.24 -5.29 -7.59
C VAL A 35 -10.42 -5.55 -9.08
N ARG A 36 -9.51 -5.05 -9.95
CA ARG A 36 -9.59 -5.34 -11.40
C ARG A 36 -9.58 -6.83 -11.70
N LYS A 37 -8.68 -7.59 -11.05
CA LYS A 37 -8.63 -9.06 -11.21
C LYS A 37 -9.92 -9.74 -10.76
N PHE A 38 -10.47 -9.33 -9.63
CA PHE A 38 -11.71 -9.91 -9.10
C PHE A 38 -12.91 -9.69 -10.01
N PHE A 39 -13.04 -8.50 -10.60
CA PHE A 39 -14.12 -8.16 -11.52
C PHE A 39 -13.82 -8.48 -12.99
N ASN A 40 -12.63 -9.04 -13.28
CA ASN A 40 -12.11 -9.24 -14.63
C ASN A 40 -12.23 -7.98 -15.52
N ALA A 41 -11.85 -6.84 -14.94
CA ALA A 41 -11.94 -5.53 -15.57
C ALA A 41 -10.59 -5.14 -16.21
N ASP A 42 -10.66 -4.59 -17.42
CA ASP A 42 -9.48 -4.20 -18.19
C ASP A 42 -8.78 -2.97 -17.60
N ALA A 43 -9.54 -2.03 -17.04
CA ALA A 43 -9.02 -0.79 -16.46
C ALA A 43 -9.76 -0.39 -15.19
N GLY A 44 -9.15 0.52 -14.42
CA GLY A 44 -9.76 1.06 -13.20
C GLY A 44 -8.99 2.24 -12.65
N SER A 45 -9.64 3.02 -11.80
CA SER A 45 -9.02 4.17 -11.13
C SER A 45 -9.50 4.32 -9.69
N ILE A 46 -8.65 4.87 -8.83
CA ILE A 46 -8.99 5.26 -7.46
C ILE A 46 -8.79 6.77 -7.29
N TYR A 47 -9.79 7.39 -6.68
CA TYR A 47 -9.82 8.81 -6.37
C TYR A 47 -9.74 9.02 -4.86
N LEU A 48 -8.91 9.96 -4.43
CA LEU A 48 -8.87 10.40 -3.05
C LEU A 48 -9.56 11.76 -2.95
N LYS A 49 -10.55 11.87 -2.06
CA LYS A 49 -11.19 13.15 -1.75
C LYS A 49 -10.37 13.88 -0.68
N ASN A 50 -9.97 15.11 -0.94
CA ASN A 50 -9.34 16.00 0.05
C ASN A 50 -10.20 17.27 0.21
N GLY A 51 -10.91 17.37 1.33
CA GLY A 51 -11.89 18.45 1.53
C GLY A 51 -13.04 18.34 0.53
N GLN A 52 -13.24 19.35 -0.31
CA GLN A 52 -14.23 19.31 -1.40
C GLN A 52 -13.65 18.92 -2.75
N ASP A 53 -12.32 18.72 -2.83
CA ASP A 53 -11.64 18.42 -4.07
C ASP A 53 -11.45 16.92 -4.24
N LEU A 54 -11.71 16.43 -5.46
CA LEU A 54 -11.40 15.06 -5.86
C LEU A 54 -10.02 15.04 -6.51
N ARG A 55 -9.04 14.41 -5.87
CA ARG A 55 -7.72 14.19 -6.46
C ARG A 55 -7.70 12.83 -7.17
N PHE A 56 -7.30 12.86 -8.44
CA PHE A 56 -6.92 11.65 -9.16
C PHE A 56 -5.66 11.08 -8.50
N SER A 57 -5.77 9.87 -7.96
CA SER A 57 -4.65 9.25 -7.25
C SER A 57 -3.98 8.19 -8.13
N HIS A 58 -4.76 7.24 -8.68
CA HIS A 58 -4.19 6.08 -9.39
C HIS A 58 -5.08 5.62 -10.54
N THR A 59 -4.49 5.38 -11.72
CA THR A 59 -5.17 4.81 -12.91
C THR A 59 -4.34 3.65 -13.43
N GLN A 60 -4.98 2.52 -13.72
CA GLN A 60 -4.35 1.38 -14.36
C GLN A 60 -5.15 0.95 -15.59
N ASN A 61 -4.44 0.77 -16.70
CA ASN A 61 -4.95 0.22 -17.96
C ASN A 61 -4.36 -1.18 -18.22
#